data_AF-D9IVV6-F1
#
_entry.id   AF-D9IVV6-F1
#
_cell.length_a   1.000
_cell.length_b   1.000
_cell.length_c   1.000
_cell.angle_alpha   90.00
_cell.angle_beta   90.00
_cell.angle_gamma   90.00
#
_symmetry.space_group_name_H-M   'P 1'
#
loop_
_entity.id
_entity.type
_entity.pdbx_description
1 polymer ?
#
loop_
_entity_poly.entity_id
_entity_poly.type
_entity_poly.pdbx_seq_one_letter_code
_entity_poly.pdbx_strand_id
1 'polypeptide(L)' 'LGMRNYHLRKNTKWCPSLNLDKLWTLVSEQTRLKYKDAKPEGKVPVIDLVKAGYYK' A
#
# COMPACT_ATOMS: atom_id res chain seq x y z
N LEU A 1 -20.76 19.64 -18.45
CA LEU A 1 -20.89 18.49 -19.38
C LEU A 1 -19.52 17.83 -19.51
N GLY A 2 -19.43 16.49 -19.42
CA GLY A 2 -18.17 15.73 -19.55
C GLY A 2 -18.09 14.90 -20.84
N MET A 3 -16.89 14.47 -21.22
CA MET A 3 -16.64 13.66 -22.42
C MET A 3 -17.08 12.19 -22.21
N ARG A 4 -17.61 11.55 -23.26
CA ARG A 4 -18.01 10.12 -23.22
C ARG A 4 -16.80 9.22 -23.46
N ASN A 5 -16.75 8.09 -22.76
CA ASN A 5 -15.77 7.01 -22.98
C ASN A 5 -16.51 5.75 -23.45
N TYR A 6 -16.32 5.39 -24.72
CA TYR A 6 -16.89 4.18 -25.31
C TYR A 6 -15.99 2.97 -25.05
N HIS A 7 -16.60 1.80 -24.78
CA HIS A 7 -15.88 0.56 -24.40
C HIS A 7 -14.99 0.74 -23.14
N LEU A 8 -15.52 1.42 -22.12
CA LEU A 8 -14.79 1.62 -20.86
C LEU A 8 -14.50 0.29 -20.15
N ARG A 9 -13.21 -0.02 -19.98
CA ARG A 9 -12.73 -1.12 -19.14
C ARG A 9 -12.44 -0.60 -17.75
N LYS A 10 -13.21 -1.04 -16.74
CA LYS A 10 -13.02 -0.58 -15.35
C LYS A 10 -11.71 -1.06 -14.72
N ASN A 11 -11.23 -2.24 -15.12
CA ASN A 11 -10.01 -2.83 -14.57
C ASN A 11 -8.76 -1.97 -14.83
N THR A 12 -8.66 -1.30 -15.99
CA THR A 12 -7.49 -0.46 -16.31
C THR A 12 -7.43 0.82 -15.49
N LYS A 13 -8.53 1.19 -14.82
CA LYS A 13 -8.61 2.33 -13.91
C LYS A 13 -8.60 1.91 -12.44
N TRP A 14 -8.37 0.64 -12.16
CA TRP A 14 -8.32 0.17 -10.78
C TRP A 14 -7.00 0.61 -10.15
N CYS A 15 -7.10 1.52 -9.18
CA CYS A 15 -5.96 2.09 -8.47
C CYS A 15 -6.35 2.44 -7.02
N PRO A 16 -6.48 1.45 -6.13
CA PRO A 16 -6.76 1.70 -4.71
C PRO A 16 -5.59 2.43 -4.07
N SER A 17 -5.90 3.49 -3.33
CA SER A 17 -4.91 4.31 -2.62
C SER A 17 -4.84 4.00 -1.13
N LEU A 18 -3.64 3.97 -0.57
CA LEU A 18 -3.38 3.80 0.86
C LEU A 18 -2.64 5.01 1.43
N ASN A 19 -3.14 5.56 2.53
CA ASN A 19 -2.48 6.65 3.24
C ASN A 19 -1.41 6.11 4.21
N LEU A 20 -0.42 6.96 4.52
CA LEU A 20 0.68 6.66 5.44
C LEU A 20 0.21 6.22 6.82
N ASP A 21 -0.90 6.78 7.30
CA ASP A 21 -1.50 6.48 8.61
C ASP A 21 -1.86 5.00 8.75
N LYS A 22 -2.19 4.35 7.62
CA LYS A 22 -2.63 2.95 7.56
C LYS A 22 -1.53 1.99 7.11
N LEU A 23 -0.32 2.47 6.81
CA LEU A 23 0.77 1.61 6.31
C LEU A 23 1.11 0.48 7.29
N TRP A 24 1.11 0.78 8.59
CA TRP A 24 1.43 -0.17 9.63
C TRP A 24 0.33 -1.21 9.92
N THR A 25 -0.86 -1.07 9.34
CA THR A 25 -1.91 -2.10 9.45
C THR A 25 -1.66 -3.27 8.50
N LEU A 26 -0.78 -3.11 7.51
CA LEU A 26 -0.42 -4.17 6.56
C LEU A 26 0.62 -5.14 7.11
N VAL A 27 1.17 -4.84 8.29
CA VAL A 27 2.25 -5.60 8.94
C VAL A 27 1.72 -6.20 10.23
N SER A 28 2.09 -7.44 10.54
CA SER A 28 1.72 -8.06 11.82
C SER A 28 2.34 -7.30 13.00
N GLU A 29 1.63 -7.26 14.13
CA GLU A 29 2.10 -6.55 15.33
C GLU A 29 3.48 -7.04 15.81
N GLN A 30 3.74 -8.34 15.72
CA GLN A 30 5.02 -8.95 16.08
C GLN A 30 6.18 -8.35 15.27
N THR A 31 5.98 -8.20 13.95
CA THR A 31 6.97 -7.63 13.05
C THR A 31 7.14 -6.14 13.33
N ARG A 32 6.04 -5.43 13.57
CA ARG A 32 6.06 -4.00 13.92
C ARG A 32 6.85 -3.74 15.21
N LEU A 33 6.62 -4.54 16.26
CA LEU A 33 7.35 -4.42 17.54
C LEU A 33 8.84 -4.73 17.36
N LYS A 34 9.17 -5.78 16.61
CA LYS A 34 10.57 -6.16 16.33
C LYS A 34 11.39 -5.05 15.66
N TYR A 35 10.76 -4.29 14.75
CA TYR A 35 11.43 -3.21 14.03
C TYR A 35 11.20 -1.81 14.62
N LYS A 36 10.37 -1.68 15.67
CA LYS A 36 10.12 -0.40 16.35
C LYS A 36 11.38 0.15 17.02
N ASP A 37 12.16 -0.73 17.63
CA ASP A 37 13.36 -0.39 18.39
C ASP A 37 14.66 -0.66 17.59
N ALA A 38 14.53 -0.99 16.30
CA ALA A 38 15.67 -1.29 15.44
C ALA A 38 16.45 -0.02 15.08
N LYS A 39 17.79 -0.10 15.12
CA LYS A 39 18.69 1.01 14.75
C LYS A 39 18.45 1.46 13.29
N PRO A 40 18.61 2.75 12.99
CA PRO A 40 18.34 3.31 11.66
C PRO A 40 19.23 2.74 10.53
N GLU A 41 20.39 2.19 10.85
CA GLU A 41 21.30 1.52 9.90
C GLU A 41 21.07 0.00 9.80
N GLY A 42 20.06 -0.53 10.49
CA GLY A 42 19.74 -1.95 10.56
C GLY A 42 18.79 -2.44 9.45
N LYS A 43 18.42 -3.72 9.51
CA LYS A 43 17.43 -4.30 8.60
C LYS A 43 16.07 -3.64 8.81
N VAL A 44 15.43 -3.25 7.71
CA VAL A 44 14.12 -2.60 7.69
C VAL A 44 13.00 -3.53 7.19
N PRO A 45 11.75 -3.32 7.62
CA PRO A 45 10.61 -4.08 7.11
C PRO A 45 10.27 -3.64 5.68
N VAL A 46 10.16 -4.62 4.78
CA VAL A 46 9.69 -4.41 3.40
C VAL A 46 8.19 -4.68 3.36
N ILE A 47 7.41 -3.69 2.92
CA ILE A 47 5.95 -3.78 2.81
C ILE A 47 5.59 -3.78 1.31
N ASP A 48 5.04 -4.89 0.85
CA ASP A 48 4.56 -5.03 -0.53
C ASP A 48 3.10 -4.58 -0.64
N LEU A 49 2.91 -3.38 -1.20
CA LEU A 49 1.59 -2.77 -1.39
C LEU A 49 0.77 -3.49 -2.48
N VAL A 50 1.42 -4.01 -3.52
CA VAL A 50 0.75 -4.66 -4.65
C VAL A 50 0.11 -5.96 -4.19
N LYS A 51 0.83 -6.73 -3.36
CA LYS A 51 0.29 -7.94 -2.73
C LYS A 51 -0.90 -7.64 -1.81
N ALA A 52 -0.89 -6.48 -1.16
CA ALA A 52 -2.01 -5.99 -0.34
C ALA A 52 -3.15 -5.38 -1.18
N GLY A 53 -2.98 -5.25 -2.50
CA GLY A 53 -4.00 -4.73 -3.41
C GLY A 53 -4.03 -3.21 -3.54
N TYR A 54 -2.98 -2.49 -3.13
CA TYR A 54 -2.86 -1.04 -3.26
C TYR A 54 -1.84 -0.65 -4.33
N TYR A 55 -2.15 0.43 -5.05
CA TYR A 55 -1.38 0.88 -6.22
C TYR A 55 -1.03 2.38 -6.15
N LYS A 56 -1.45 3.08 -5.09
CA LYS A 56 -1.13 4.48 -4.83
C LYS A 56 -1.00 4.75 -3.34
#